data_AF-A0A7U9RTK6-F1
#
_entry.id   AF-A0A7U9RTK6-F1
#
_cell.length_a   1.000
_cell.length_b   1.000
_cell.length_c   1.000
_cell.angle_alpha   90.00
_cell.angle_beta   90.00
_cell.angle_gamma   90.00
#
_symmetry.space_group_name_H-M   'P 1'
#
loop_
_entity.id
_entity.type
_entity.pdbx_description
1 polymer ?
#
loop_
_entity_poly.entity_id
_entity_poly.type
_entity_poly.pdbx_seq_one_letter_code
_entity_poly.pdbx_strand_id
1 'polypeptide(L)'
;MSKKKNRPHGHYCKICGEYKANEKFSGKGHAAHICKACSRLSAAEKADAMAINRMMGFPMRRLSDGEKKWLQAKMYDKSPEVADTAREIYNICFPYAERNAMKKQLIINTLSFEVHTEVYDGYGDMELADRRFTIDRKSRVLTMTDFCTDSGEQSVTLEGREMSKLLRYIVHTLEIFMWEQDYCLNPDEDDFFTDILLGEGIYEDDLEEKEEALPAEPEGRPSWQVHIEYSSHTVQDISSYVECLPERPEELYLTFMEYFELDEDDFESGFRF
;
A
#
# COMPACT_ATOMS: atom_id res chain seq x y z
N MET A 1 43.34 -16.78 -44.53
CA MET A 1 42.13 -16.18 -43.92
C MET A 1 42.56 -15.20 -42.83
N SER A 2 42.33 -13.90 -43.04
CA SER A 2 42.76 -12.85 -42.12
C SER A 2 41.96 -12.92 -40.82
N LYS A 3 42.64 -12.97 -39.66
CA LYS A 3 42.01 -12.93 -38.34
C LYS A 3 41.17 -11.65 -38.23
N LYS A 4 39.84 -11.79 -38.09
CA LYS A 4 38.96 -10.68 -37.70
C LYS A 4 39.49 -10.14 -36.38
N LYS A 5 40.15 -8.97 -36.41
CA LYS A 5 40.60 -8.26 -35.22
C LYS A 5 39.36 -7.99 -34.36
N ASN A 6 39.34 -8.51 -33.14
CA ASN A 6 38.34 -8.15 -32.13
C ASN A 6 38.25 -6.62 -32.09
N ARG A 7 37.08 -6.10 -32.48
CA ARG A 7 36.83 -4.66 -32.43
C ARG A 7 36.98 -4.23 -30.97
N PRO A 8 37.70 -3.14 -30.68
CA PRO A 8 37.83 -2.66 -29.32
C PRO A 8 36.43 -2.44 -28.76
N HIS A 9 36.13 -3.14 -27.67
CA HIS A 9 34.90 -2.95 -26.93
C HIS A 9 34.81 -1.47 -26.54
N GLY A 10 33.62 -0.89 -26.63
CA GLY A 10 33.40 0.53 -26.31
C GLY A 10 33.88 0.86 -24.89
N HIS A 11 34.04 2.14 -24.60
CA HIS A 11 34.41 2.65 -23.28
C HIS A 11 33.19 3.18 -22.54
N TYR A 12 33.13 2.93 -21.24
CA TYR A 12 32.09 3.44 -20.35
C TYR A 12 32.30 4.93 -20.03
N CYS A 13 31.23 5.72 -20.15
CA CYS A 13 31.20 7.11 -19.73
C CYS A 13 30.53 7.25 -18.35
N LYS A 14 31.26 7.74 -17.34
CA LYS A 14 30.73 7.85 -15.97
C LYS A 14 29.63 8.91 -15.78
N ILE A 15 29.53 9.87 -16.71
CA ILE A 15 28.54 10.96 -16.62
C ILE A 15 27.16 10.48 -17.07
N CYS A 16 27.08 9.74 -18.17
CA CYS A 16 25.80 9.31 -18.75
C CYS A 16 25.52 7.80 -18.63
N GLY A 17 26.44 7.01 -18.07
CA GLY A 17 26.21 5.57 -17.84
C GLY A 17 26.35 4.67 -19.07
N GLU A 18 26.56 5.24 -20.26
CA GLU A 18 26.59 4.46 -21.50
C GLU A 18 27.99 3.98 -21.90
N TYR A 19 28.05 2.77 -22.46
CA TYR A 19 29.21 2.31 -23.24
C TYR A 19 29.17 2.91 -24.64
N LYS A 20 30.19 3.68 -25.01
CA LYS A 20 30.29 4.32 -26.33
C LYS A 20 31.54 3.88 -27.08
N ALA A 21 31.49 3.92 -28.41
CA ALA A 21 32.65 3.64 -29.25
C ALA A 21 33.84 4.58 -28.94
N ASN A 22 35.07 4.09 -29.09
CA ASN A 22 36.30 4.81 -28.69
C ASN A 22 36.43 6.19 -29.36
N GLU A 23 35.93 6.34 -30.57
CA GLU A 23 35.93 7.59 -31.35
C GLU A 23 35.05 8.69 -30.71
N LYS A 24 34.09 8.32 -29.87
CA LYS A 24 33.22 9.24 -29.12
C LYS A 24 33.91 9.81 -27.88
N PHE A 25 35.16 9.43 -27.61
CA PHE A 25 35.98 9.99 -26.54
C PHE A 25 37.13 10.81 -27.13
N SER A 26 37.58 11.84 -26.41
CA SER A 26 38.84 12.53 -26.69
C SER A 26 39.98 11.86 -25.93
N GLY A 27 41.25 12.15 -26.26
CA GLY A 27 42.38 11.58 -25.51
C GLY A 27 42.32 11.87 -24.00
N LYS A 28 42.00 13.12 -23.63
CA LYS A 28 41.75 13.51 -22.23
C LYS A 28 40.46 12.89 -21.66
N GLY A 29 39.40 12.80 -22.47
CA GLY A 29 38.13 12.20 -22.08
C GLY A 29 38.23 10.70 -21.80
N HIS A 30 39.10 9.98 -22.53
CA HIS A 30 39.41 8.57 -22.27
C HIS A 30 39.97 8.36 -20.87
N ALA A 31 41.00 9.12 -20.48
CA ALA A 31 41.59 9.04 -19.15
C ALA A 31 40.59 9.40 -18.03
N ALA A 32 39.66 10.32 -18.29
CA ALA A 32 38.66 10.75 -17.33
C ALA A 32 37.37 9.90 -17.31
N HIS A 33 37.21 8.96 -18.25
CA HIS A 33 35.96 8.24 -18.53
C HIS A 33 34.78 9.18 -18.86
N ILE A 34 35.02 10.21 -19.66
CA ILE A 34 34.02 11.21 -20.07
C ILE A 34 33.97 11.29 -21.60
N CYS A 35 32.80 10.99 -22.19
CA CYS A 35 32.62 11.08 -23.63
C CYS A 35 32.58 12.54 -24.12
N LYS A 36 32.81 12.76 -25.42
CA LYS A 36 32.84 14.10 -26.05
C LYS A 36 31.56 14.89 -25.80
N ALA A 37 30.39 14.24 -25.84
CA ALA A 37 29.11 14.89 -25.55
C ALA A 37 29.06 15.42 -24.11
N CYS A 38 29.28 14.54 -23.13
CA CYS A 38 29.30 14.90 -21.72
C CYS A 38 30.41 15.90 -21.36
N SER A 39 31.53 15.92 -22.11
CA SER A 39 32.62 16.87 -21.84
C SER A 39 32.20 18.33 -22.01
N ARG A 40 31.23 18.60 -22.90
CA ARG A 40 30.72 19.94 -23.24
C ARG A 40 29.67 20.48 -22.26
N LEU A 41 29.08 19.61 -21.44
CA LEU A 41 28.09 19.98 -20.45
C LEU A 41 28.70 20.88 -19.36
N SER A 42 27.87 21.74 -18.77
CA SER A 42 28.21 22.53 -17.59
C SER A 42 28.48 21.62 -16.38
N ALA A 43 29.04 22.20 -15.31
CA ALA A 43 29.29 21.45 -14.08
C ALA A 43 27.98 20.97 -13.42
N ALA A 44 26.91 21.77 -13.49
CA ALA A 44 25.60 21.41 -12.95
C ALA A 44 24.98 20.23 -13.73
N GLU A 45 24.91 20.34 -15.06
CA GLU A 45 24.36 19.25 -15.91
C GLU A 45 25.16 17.94 -15.77
N LYS A 46 26.49 18.03 -15.59
CA LYS A 46 27.31 16.85 -15.30
C LYS A 46 26.96 16.24 -13.95
N ALA A 47 26.71 17.06 -12.92
CA ALA A 47 26.35 16.59 -11.59
C ALA A 47 24.98 15.91 -11.60
N ASP A 48 24.01 16.49 -12.31
CA ASP A 48 22.66 15.94 -12.45
C ASP A 48 22.68 14.60 -13.18
N ALA A 49 23.36 14.54 -14.34
CA ALA A 49 23.50 13.30 -15.10
C ALA A 49 24.22 12.19 -14.29
N MET A 50 25.26 12.54 -13.53
CA MET A 50 25.92 11.59 -12.63
C MET A 50 25.00 11.13 -11.50
N ALA A 51 24.16 12.01 -10.95
CA ALA A 51 23.21 11.67 -9.91
C ALA A 51 22.15 10.70 -10.44
N ILE A 52 21.52 11.02 -11.57
CA ILE A 52 20.53 10.16 -12.24
C ILE A 52 21.16 8.80 -12.59
N ASN A 53 22.33 8.79 -13.24
CA ASN A 53 23.02 7.54 -13.59
C ASN A 53 23.32 6.68 -12.34
N ARG A 54 23.69 7.30 -11.22
CA ARG A 54 23.89 6.59 -9.96
C ARG A 54 22.59 5.97 -9.45
N MET A 55 21.47 6.69 -9.52
CA MET A 55 20.17 6.16 -9.10
C MET A 55 19.72 4.99 -9.97
N MET A 56 19.91 5.09 -11.30
CA MET A 56 19.60 4.00 -12.25
C MET A 56 20.45 2.75 -12.03
N GLY A 57 21.62 2.90 -11.41
CA GLY A 57 22.49 1.79 -11.03
C GLY A 57 22.12 1.11 -9.70
N PHE A 58 21.08 1.58 -8.99
CA PHE A 58 20.71 1.02 -7.71
C PHE A 58 20.07 -0.36 -7.81
N PRO A 59 20.37 -1.28 -6.86
CA PRO A 59 19.67 -2.54 -6.75
C PRO A 59 18.24 -2.29 -6.28
N MET A 60 17.26 -2.40 -7.20
CA MET A 60 15.84 -2.09 -6.97
C MET A 60 15.20 -2.81 -5.77
N ARG A 61 15.81 -3.87 -5.21
CA ARG A 61 15.27 -4.62 -4.07
C ARG A 61 15.81 -4.21 -2.70
N ARG A 62 17.08 -3.77 -2.59
CA ARG A 62 17.73 -3.51 -1.28
C ARG A 62 18.81 -2.46 -1.41
N LEU A 63 18.47 -1.22 -1.03
CA LEU A 63 19.44 -0.15 -0.84
C LEU A 63 20.15 -0.32 0.51
N SER A 64 21.45 -0.01 0.56
CA SER A 64 22.14 0.21 1.82
C SER A 64 21.63 1.47 2.54
N ASP A 65 21.86 1.58 3.85
CA ASP A 65 21.47 2.78 4.62
C ASP A 65 22.09 4.06 4.06
N GLY A 66 23.32 3.98 3.54
CA GLY A 66 24.01 5.10 2.90
C GLY A 66 23.36 5.51 1.59
N GLU A 67 22.97 4.55 0.75
CA GLU A 67 22.26 4.80 -0.50
C GLU A 67 20.86 5.37 -0.24
N LYS A 68 20.15 4.81 0.74
CA LYS A 68 18.83 5.30 1.15
C LYS A 68 18.91 6.76 1.61
N LYS A 69 19.84 7.12 2.50
CA LYS A 69 20.01 8.50 2.96
C LYS A 69 20.38 9.44 1.82
N TRP A 70 21.24 8.99 0.91
CA TRP A 70 21.64 9.78 -0.25
C TRP A 70 20.44 10.00 -1.20
N LEU A 71 19.64 8.97 -1.47
CA LEU A 71 18.44 9.05 -2.30
C LEU A 71 17.39 9.98 -1.68
N GLN A 72 17.13 9.86 -0.37
CA GLN A 72 16.22 10.75 0.36
C GLN A 72 16.66 12.21 0.30
N ALA A 73 17.97 12.49 0.40
CA ALA A 73 18.49 13.85 0.24
C ALA A 73 18.29 14.39 -1.18
N LYS A 74 18.34 13.52 -2.20
CA LYS A 74 18.14 13.90 -3.60
C LYS A 74 16.69 14.18 -3.98
N MET A 75 15.71 13.69 -3.23
CA MET A 75 14.29 14.03 -3.44
C MET A 75 13.98 15.53 -3.27
N TYR A 76 14.87 16.29 -2.62
CA TYR A 76 14.75 17.73 -2.39
C TYR A 76 15.86 18.54 -3.09
N ASP A 77 16.44 17.98 -4.17
CA ASP A 77 17.46 18.67 -4.95
C ASP A 77 16.88 19.90 -5.69
N LYS A 78 17.74 20.85 -6.09
CA LYS A 78 17.34 22.04 -6.84
C LYS A 78 16.95 21.72 -8.28
N SER A 79 17.50 20.63 -8.82
CA SER A 79 17.18 20.14 -10.15
C SER A 79 15.92 19.27 -10.10
N PRO A 80 14.80 19.67 -10.75
CA PRO A 80 13.55 18.92 -10.69
C PRO A 80 13.72 17.51 -11.29
N GLU A 81 14.47 17.37 -12.38
CA GLU A 81 14.73 16.06 -13.01
C GLU A 81 15.40 15.08 -12.04
N VAL A 82 16.37 15.55 -11.25
CA VAL A 82 17.05 14.74 -10.23
C VAL A 82 16.10 14.41 -9.07
N ALA A 83 15.32 15.40 -8.63
CA ALA A 83 14.39 15.23 -7.51
C ALA A 83 13.24 14.26 -7.82
N ASP A 84 12.68 14.35 -9.02
CA ASP A 84 11.58 13.50 -9.49
C ASP A 84 12.07 12.07 -9.72
N THR A 85 13.20 11.89 -10.41
CA THR A 85 13.84 10.57 -10.58
C THR A 85 14.14 9.92 -9.22
N ALA A 86 14.63 10.70 -8.24
CA ALA A 86 14.89 10.20 -6.90
C ALA A 86 13.61 9.73 -6.20
N ARG A 87 12.49 10.45 -6.38
CA ARG A 87 11.19 10.11 -5.80
C ARG A 87 10.62 8.83 -6.41
N GLU A 88 10.68 8.70 -7.73
CA GLU A 88 10.24 7.49 -8.44
C GLU A 88 11.02 6.26 -7.96
N ILE A 89 12.35 6.33 -7.93
CA ILE A 89 13.19 5.21 -7.49
C ILE A 89 12.98 4.92 -6.00
N TYR A 90 12.78 5.94 -5.18
CA TYR A 90 12.45 5.74 -3.77
C TYR A 90 11.11 5.02 -3.61
N ASN A 91 10.09 5.39 -4.37
CA ASN A 91 8.78 4.74 -4.34
C ASN A 91 8.84 3.30 -4.85
N ILE A 92 9.64 3.01 -5.87
CA ILE A 92 9.88 1.63 -6.35
C ILE A 92 10.59 0.79 -5.27
N CYS A 93 11.61 1.34 -4.63
CA CYS A 93 12.37 0.61 -3.59
C CYS A 93 11.59 0.47 -2.28
N PHE A 94 10.66 1.40 -2.01
CA PHE A 94 9.89 1.46 -0.79
C PHE A 94 8.41 1.79 -1.08
N PRO A 95 7.66 0.86 -1.71
CA PRO A 95 6.27 1.10 -2.14
C PRO A 95 5.35 1.47 -0.98
N TYR A 96 5.66 0.97 0.22
CA TYR A 96 4.90 1.25 1.43
C TYR A 96 5.53 2.34 2.31
N ALA A 97 6.52 3.11 1.85
CA ALA A 97 7.18 4.11 2.71
C ALA A 97 6.25 5.22 3.18
N GLU A 98 5.49 5.80 2.25
CA GLU A 98 4.48 6.83 2.56
C GLU A 98 3.41 6.25 3.46
N ARG A 99 2.90 5.06 3.11
CA ARG A 99 1.93 4.32 3.93
C ARG A 99 2.43 4.10 5.35
N ASN A 100 3.66 3.63 5.51
CA ASN A 100 4.29 3.38 6.81
C ASN A 100 4.60 4.66 7.60
N ALA A 101 4.84 5.79 6.92
CA ALA A 101 5.02 7.08 7.56
C ALA A 101 3.69 7.61 8.12
N MET A 102 2.61 7.49 7.35
CA MET A 102 1.25 7.87 7.77
C MET A 102 0.75 6.99 8.92
N LYS A 103 0.90 5.66 8.83
CA LYS A 103 0.56 4.69 9.90
C LYS A 103 1.07 5.08 11.28
N LYS A 104 2.31 5.57 11.36
CA LYS A 104 2.93 5.96 12.64
C LYS A 104 2.29 7.17 13.30
N GLN A 105 1.51 7.95 12.55
CA GLN A 105 0.85 9.16 13.03
C GLN A 105 -0.62 8.92 13.38
N LEU A 106 -1.20 7.78 12.96
CA LEU A 106 -2.60 7.49 13.21
C LEU A 106 -2.80 6.98 14.63
N ILE A 107 -3.72 7.62 15.33
CA ILE A 107 -4.21 7.18 16.63
C ILE A 107 -5.73 7.30 16.59
N ILE A 108 -6.43 6.18 16.67
CA ILE A 108 -7.89 6.13 16.67
C ILE A 108 -8.42 6.74 17.97
N ASN A 109 -9.40 7.63 17.89
CA ASN A 109 -10.20 8.10 19.02
C ASN A 109 -11.49 7.30 19.11
N THR A 110 -12.24 7.28 18.01
CA THR A 110 -13.54 6.62 17.91
C THR A 110 -13.55 5.75 16.66
N LEU A 111 -14.09 4.55 16.76
CA LEU A 111 -14.32 3.67 15.62
C LEU A 111 -15.72 3.11 15.72
N SER A 112 -16.49 3.18 14.65
CA SER A 112 -17.78 2.51 14.49
C SER A 112 -17.65 1.56 13.32
N PHE A 113 -17.92 0.27 13.52
CA PHE A 113 -17.83 -0.77 12.50
C PHE A 113 -19.14 -1.52 12.46
N GLU A 114 -19.79 -1.54 11.30
CA GLU A 114 -21.07 -2.20 11.08
C GLU A 114 -20.91 -3.28 10.02
N VAL A 115 -21.49 -4.44 10.28
CA VAL A 115 -21.47 -5.62 9.41
C VAL A 115 -22.91 -6.09 9.23
N HIS A 116 -23.32 -6.30 7.99
CA HIS A 116 -24.67 -6.64 7.55
C HIS A 116 -24.64 -7.78 6.51
N THR A 117 -23.68 -8.70 6.62
CA THR A 117 -23.37 -9.71 5.61
C THR A 117 -23.15 -11.10 6.24
N GLU A 118 -23.02 -12.13 5.41
CA GLU A 118 -22.70 -13.48 5.85
C GLU A 118 -21.23 -13.56 6.26
N VAL A 119 -20.96 -14.09 7.46
CA VAL A 119 -19.62 -14.28 8.03
C VAL A 119 -19.46 -15.73 8.45
N TYR A 120 -18.24 -16.25 8.41
CA TYR A 120 -17.95 -17.57 8.95
C TYR A 120 -17.79 -17.49 10.47
N ASP A 121 -18.45 -18.39 11.19
CA ASP A 121 -18.22 -18.57 12.61
C ASP A 121 -16.92 -19.35 12.90
N GLY A 122 -16.56 -19.50 14.18
CA GLY A 122 -15.40 -20.28 14.60
C GLY A 122 -15.44 -21.77 14.26
N TYR A 123 -16.57 -22.28 13.77
CA TYR A 123 -16.79 -23.66 13.34
C TYR A 123 -16.81 -23.82 11.81
N GLY A 124 -16.77 -22.71 11.06
CA GLY A 124 -16.79 -22.66 9.60
C GLY A 124 -18.19 -22.69 8.98
N ASP A 125 -19.24 -22.47 9.77
CA ASP A 125 -20.60 -22.30 9.29
C ASP A 125 -20.87 -20.83 8.96
N MET A 126 -21.63 -20.56 7.89
CA MET A 126 -21.99 -19.19 7.51
C MET A 126 -23.19 -18.72 8.34
N GLU A 127 -23.03 -17.58 9.01
CA GLU A 127 -24.08 -16.89 9.77
C GLU A 127 -24.29 -15.47 9.22
N LEU A 128 -25.55 -15.03 9.17
CA LEU A 128 -25.86 -13.62 8.87
C LEU A 128 -25.52 -12.76 10.10
N ALA A 129 -24.49 -11.92 9.97
CA ALA A 129 -24.17 -10.93 10.98
C ALA A 129 -24.82 -9.59 10.60
N ASP A 130 -25.78 -9.13 11.42
CA ASP A 130 -26.23 -7.73 11.45
C ASP A 130 -25.81 -7.13 12.80
N ARG A 131 -24.56 -6.66 12.88
CA ARG A 131 -23.94 -6.22 14.14
C ARG A 131 -23.21 -4.90 13.96
N ARG A 132 -23.20 -4.08 15.01
CA ARG A 132 -22.41 -2.84 15.10
C ARG A 132 -21.52 -2.86 16.32
N PHE A 133 -20.26 -2.53 16.10
CA PHE A 133 -19.25 -2.33 17.13
C PHE A 133 -18.87 -0.87 17.20
N THR A 134 -18.81 -0.31 18.42
CA THR A 134 -18.27 1.04 18.63
C THR A 134 -17.18 1.01 19.68
N ILE A 135 -16.05 1.66 19.38
CA ILE A 135 -14.94 1.84 20.30
C ILE A 135 -14.79 3.32 20.57
N ASP A 136 -14.72 3.67 21.85
CA ASP A 136 -14.25 4.98 22.28
C ASP A 136 -13.00 4.82 23.15
N ARG A 137 -11.88 5.32 22.64
CA ARG A 137 -10.58 5.29 23.31
C ARG A 137 -10.56 6.02 24.64
N LYS A 138 -11.30 7.13 24.79
CA LYS A 138 -11.29 7.95 26.01
C LYS A 138 -12.06 7.28 27.13
N SER A 139 -13.25 6.77 26.83
CA SER A 139 -14.03 5.99 27.79
C SER A 139 -13.45 4.58 28.01
N ARG A 140 -12.65 4.08 27.05
CA ARG A 140 -12.11 2.70 27.00
C ARG A 140 -13.21 1.65 26.93
N VAL A 141 -14.32 2.01 26.30
CA VAL A 141 -15.47 1.14 26.14
C VAL A 141 -15.49 0.62 24.72
N LEU A 142 -15.62 -0.69 24.58
CA LEU A 142 -16.02 -1.38 23.36
C LEU A 142 -17.47 -1.79 23.54
N THR A 143 -18.33 -1.36 22.65
CA THR A 143 -19.76 -1.64 22.64
C THR A 143 -20.10 -2.48 21.43
N MET A 144 -21.01 -3.43 21.59
CA MET A 144 -21.60 -4.22 20.53
C MET A 144 -23.12 -4.11 20.58
N THR A 145 -23.72 -3.91 19.42
CA THR A 145 -25.17 -3.95 19.20
C THR A 145 -25.44 -5.04 18.19
N ASP A 146 -26.15 -6.08 18.61
CA ASP A 146 -26.66 -7.12 17.72
C ASP A 146 -28.07 -6.71 17.27
N PHE A 147 -28.29 -6.61 15.96
CA PHE A 147 -29.59 -6.28 15.37
C PHE A 147 -30.40 -7.53 14.99
N CYS A 148 -29.78 -8.71 15.00
CA CYS A 148 -30.46 -9.99 14.78
C CYS A 148 -31.22 -10.47 16.03
N THR A 149 -30.76 -10.06 17.22
CA THR A 149 -31.36 -10.46 18.49
C THR A 149 -31.82 -9.24 19.30
N ASP A 150 -32.93 -9.36 20.05
CA ASP A 150 -33.39 -8.31 20.98
C ASP A 150 -32.49 -8.19 22.24
N SER A 151 -31.24 -8.67 22.19
CA SER A 151 -30.31 -8.72 23.33
C SER A 151 -29.89 -7.33 23.83
N GLY A 152 -30.16 -6.28 23.06
CA GLY A 152 -29.79 -4.91 23.38
C GLY A 152 -28.30 -4.64 23.20
N GLU A 153 -27.88 -3.46 23.64
CA GLU A 153 -26.50 -2.98 23.57
C GLU A 153 -25.66 -3.59 24.70
N GLN A 154 -24.61 -4.33 24.33
CA GLN A 154 -23.63 -4.88 25.25
C GLN A 154 -22.39 -3.99 25.26
N SER A 155 -21.77 -3.78 26.42
CA SER A 155 -20.56 -2.97 26.50
C SER A 155 -19.55 -3.59 27.46
N VAL A 156 -18.28 -3.58 27.03
CA VAL A 156 -17.13 -4.08 27.78
C VAL A 156 -16.17 -2.92 28.01
N THR A 157 -15.79 -2.72 29.27
CA THR A 157 -14.75 -1.73 29.62
C THR A 157 -13.39 -2.40 29.61
N LEU A 158 -12.50 -1.95 28.74
CA LEU A 158 -11.16 -2.51 28.59
C LEU A 158 -10.14 -1.83 29.50
N GLU A 159 -9.12 -2.55 29.94
CA GLU A 159 -7.97 -1.93 30.59
C GLU A 159 -7.24 -1.00 29.61
N GLY A 160 -6.54 0.01 30.14
CA GLY A 160 -5.82 0.98 29.30
C GLY A 160 -4.76 0.33 28.39
N ARG A 161 -4.14 -0.77 28.84
CA ARG A 161 -3.17 -1.54 28.05
C ARG A 161 -3.86 -2.32 26.92
N GLU A 162 -5.00 -2.95 27.21
CA GLU A 162 -5.77 -3.75 26.26
C GLU A 162 -6.34 -2.87 25.16
N MET A 163 -6.98 -1.75 25.52
CA MET A 163 -7.46 -0.76 24.57
C MET A 163 -6.33 -0.26 23.65
N SER A 164 -5.17 0.07 24.23
CA SER A 164 -4.02 0.52 23.44
C SER A 164 -3.48 -0.57 22.51
N LYS A 165 -3.56 -1.84 22.93
CA LYS A 165 -3.12 -2.99 22.13
C LYS A 165 -4.08 -3.24 20.97
N LEU A 166 -5.39 -3.24 21.23
CA LEU A 166 -6.44 -3.40 20.23
C LEU A 166 -6.34 -2.32 19.14
N LEU A 167 -6.32 -1.04 19.54
CA LEU A 167 -6.19 0.06 18.58
C LEU A 167 -4.89 0.00 17.78
N ARG A 168 -3.80 -0.45 18.41
CA ARG A 168 -2.52 -0.65 17.71
C ARG A 168 -2.61 -1.81 16.72
N TYR A 169 -3.26 -2.91 17.08
CA TYR A 169 -3.44 -4.07 16.21
C TYR A 169 -4.25 -3.68 14.97
N ILE A 170 -5.36 -2.94 15.13
CA ILE A 170 -6.17 -2.41 14.04
C ILE A 170 -5.33 -1.56 13.07
N VAL A 171 -4.56 -0.60 13.60
CA VAL A 171 -3.76 0.32 12.75
C VAL A 171 -2.52 -0.33 12.15
N HIS A 172 -1.79 -1.14 12.92
CA HIS A 172 -0.46 -1.60 12.54
C HIS A 172 -0.40 -3.02 11.98
N THR A 173 -1.40 -3.85 12.26
CA THR A 173 -1.41 -5.27 11.84
C THR A 173 -2.45 -5.49 10.77
N LEU A 174 -3.70 -5.16 11.10
CA LEU A 174 -4.80 -5.38 10.18
C LEU A 174 -4.81 -4.36 9.04
N GLU A 175 -4.36 -3.12 9.31
CA GLU A 175 -4.27 -2.03 8.33
C GLU A 175 -5.59 -1.76 7.58
N ILE A 176 -6.71 -2.13 8.20
CA ILE A 176 -7.98 -2.43 7.51
C ILE A 176 -8.56 -1.21 6.82
N PHE A 177 -8.41 -0.06 7.44
CA PHE A 177 -9.19 1.10 7.04
C PHE A 177 -8.30 2.23 6.63
N MET A 178 -7.05 1.93 6.27
CA MET A 178 -6.05 2.94 5.98
C MET A 178 -5.90 3.20 4.49
N TRP A 179 -6.23 2.21 3.65
CA TRP A 179 -5.94 2.22 2.22
C TRP A 179 -7.16 1.71 1.46
N GLU A 180 -7.98 2.63 0.95
CA GLU A 180 -9.16 2.29 0.13
C GLU A 180 -8.78 1.41 -1.08
N GLN A 181 -7.56 1.58 -1.61
CA GLN A 181 -7.03 0.78 -2.71
C GLN A 181 -6.85 -0.71 -2.36
N ASP A 182 -6.82 -1.07 -1.07
CA ASP A 182 -6.68 -2.47 -0.64
C ASP A 182 -8.03 -3.23 -0.70
N TYR A 183 -9.16 -2.55 -0.99
CA TYR A 183 -10.51 -3.09 -0.93
C TYR A 183 -11.26 -3.10 -2.27
N CYS A 184 -10.60 -2.73 -3.38
CA CYS A 184 -11.19 -2.69 -4.73
C CYS A 184 -12.60 -2.05 -4.75
N LEU A 185 -12.79 -0.96 -4.00
CA LEU A 185 -14.11 -0.31 -3.81
C LEU A 185 -14.62 0.39 -5.08
N ASN A 186 -13.76 0.52 -6.10
CA ASN A 186 -14.09 1.04 -7.42
C ASN A 186 -13.87 -0.06 -8.46
N PRO A 187 -14.92 -0.61 -9.10
CA PRO A 187 -14.77 -1.56 -10.20
C PRO A 187 -14.18 -0.90 -11.48
N ASP A 188 -14.09 0.42 -11.53
CA ASP A 188 -13.75 1.18 -12.74
C ASP A 188 -12.24 1.32 -13.04
N GLU A 189 -11.33 0.92 -12.14
CA GLU A 189 -9.87 1.10 -12.34
C GLU A 189 -9.08 -0.18 -12.68
N ASP A 190 -9.72 -1.35 -12.70
CA ASP A 190 -9.03 -2.65 -12.88
C ASP A 190 -9.17 -3.27 -14.28
N ASP A 191 -9.32 -2.45 -15.33
CA ASP A 191 -9.21 -2.91 -16.72
C ASP A 191 -7.75 -3.08 -17.21
N PHE A 192 -6.76 -2.88 -16.34
CA PHE A 192 -5.35 -3.02 -16.73
C PHE A 192 -4.82 -4.46 -16.63
N PHE A 193 -5.56 -5.38 -15.99
CA PHE A 193 -5.10 -6.76 -15.79
C PHE A 193 -5.68 -7.78 -16.78
N THR A 194 -6.74 -7.42 -17.49
CA THR A 194 -7.38 -8.23 -18.54
C THR A 194 -6.59 -8.25 -19.85
N ASP A 195 -5.79 -7.20 -20.13
CA ASP A 195 -5.02 -7.08 -21.38
C ASP A 195 -3.78 -7.98 -21.48
N ILE A 196 -3.24 -8.49 -20.36
CA ILE A 196 -2.05 -9.36 -20.39
C ILE A 196 -2.42 -10.83 -20.63
N LEU A 197 -3.66 -11.25 -20.32
CA LEU A 197 -4.12 -12.63 -20.50
C LEU A 197 -4.84 -12.87 -21.84
N LEU A 198 -5.30 -11.84 -22.53
CA LEU A 198 -5.92 -11.93 -23.85
C LEU A 198 -4.90 -12.07 -25.02
N GLY A 199 -3.60 -12.13 -24.71
CA GLY A 199 -2.51 -12.29 -25.70
C GLY A 199 -2.24 -13.72 -26.17
N GLU A 200 -2.81 -14.76 -25.55
CA GLU A 200 -2.71 -16.16 -26.01
C GLU A 200 -4.12 -16.71 -26.27
N GLY A 201 -4.56 -16.55 -27.52
CA GLY A 201 -5.95 -16.66 -27.93
C GLY A 201 -6.65 -17.99 -27.73
N ILE A 202 -7.91 -17.91 -27.30
CA ILE A 202 -8.93 -18.97 -27.32
C ILE A 202 -10.32 -18.28 -27.51
N TYR A 203 -10.89 -18.49 -28.71
CA TYR A 203 -12.25 -18.22 -29.24
C TYR A 203 -12.81 -16.77 -29.30
N GLU A 204 -12.87 -16.25 -30.53
CA GLU A 204 -13.95 -15.39 -31.02
C GLU A 204 -15.30 -16.14 -30.86
N ASP A 205 -16.21 -15.62 -30.03
CA ASP A 205 -17.65 -15.70 -30.29
C ASP A 205 -18.40 -14.68 -29.41
N ASP A 206 -19.08 -13.74 -30.07
CA ASP A 206 -20.24 -12.96 -29.63
C ASP A 206 -20.30 -12.45 -28.16
N LEU A 207 -19.80 -11.22 -27.93
CA LEU A 207 -20.27 -10.38 -26.82
C LEU A 207 -20.69 -9.01 -27.35
N GLU A 208 -22.00 -8.78 -27.32
CA GLU A 208 -22.69 -7.53 -27.65
C GLU A 208 -22.05 -6.33 -26.92
N GLU A 209 -21.87 -5.22 -27.63
CA GLU A 209 -21.54 -3.91 -27.07
C GLU A 209 -22.57 -3.53 -26.00
N LYS A 210 -22.25 -3.81 -24.74
CA LYS A 210 -23.06 -3.39 -23.60
C LYS A 210 -22.75 -1.91 -23.35
N GLU A 211 -23.67 -1.05 -23.77
CA GLU A 211 -23.72 0.38 -23.45
C GLU A 211 -23.25 0.64 -22.01
N GLU A 212 -22.18 1.43 -21.88
CA GLU A 212 -21.63 1.91 -20.61
C GLU A 212 -22.68 2.76 -19.88
N ALA A 213 -23.46 2.10 -19.02
CA ALA A 213 -24.27 2.79 -18.03
C ALA A 213 -23.35 3.22 -16.88
N LEU A 214 -23.30 4.53 -16.62
CA LEU A 214 -22.71 5.12 -15.41
C LEU A 214 -23.10 4.29 -14.17
N PRO A 215 -22.18 4.02 -13.22
CA PRO A 215 -22.55 3.35 -11.98
C PRO A 215 -23.53 4.26 -11.24
N ALA A 216 -24.80 3.82 -11.20
CA ALA A 216 -25.76 4.35 -10.26
C ALA A 216 -25.24 4.07 -8.85
N GLU A 217 -25.26 5.05 -7.97
CA GLU A 217 -25.00 4.79 -6.55
C GLU A 217 -25.91 3.63 -6.11
N PRO A 218 -25.37 2.55 -5.54
CA PRO A 218 -26.18 1.42 -5.14
C PRO A 218 -27.19 1.89 -4.09
N GLU A 219 -28.47 1.92 -4.47
CA GLU A 219 -29.59 2.19 -3.58
C GLU A 219 -29.78 1.00 -2.62
N GLY A 220 -28.90 0.88 -1.62
CA GLY A 220 -28.89 -0.22 -0.65
C GLY A 220 -28.13 0.11 0.64
N ARG A 221 -28.33 -0.69 1.70
CA ARG A 221 -27.48 -0.66 2.91
C ARG A 221 -26.14 -1.33 2.55
N PRO A 222 -24.98 -0.76 2.92
CA PRO A 222 -23.69 -1.40 2.64
C PRO A 222 -23.59 -2.73 3.41
N SER A 223 -22.95 -3.72 2.81
CA SER A 223 -22.66 -5.02 3.44
C SER A 223 -21.81 -4.87 4.70
N TRP A 224 -20.91 -3.89 4.69
CA TRP A 224 -20.19 -3.44 5.87
C TRP A 224 -19.76 -1.99 5.69
N GLN A 225 -19.66 -1.28 6.80
CA GLN A 225 -19.16 0.09 6.83
C GLN A 225 -18.35 0.35 8.08
N VAL A 226 -17.37 1.23 7.96
CA VAL A 226 -16.60 1.73 9.08
C VAL A 226 -16.52 3.25 9.05
N HIS A 227 -16.60 3.83 10.23
CA HIS A 227 -16.39 5.24 10.49
C HIS A 227 -15.31 5.39 11.56
N ILE A 228 -14.21 6.06 11.22
CA ILE A 228 -13.07 6.24 12.13
C ILE A 228 -12.80 7.72 12.32
N GLU A 229 -12.77 8.16 13.58
CA GLU A 229 -12.25 9.45 13.97
C GLU A 229 -10.86 9.28 14.59
N TYR A 230 -9.86 9.94 14.00
CA TYR A 230 -8.50 9.95 14.53
C TYR A 230 -8.26 11.09 15.51
N SER A 231 -7.17 11.02 16.29
CA SER A 231 -6.76 12.10 17.20
C SER A 231 -6.42 13.41 16.53
N SER A 232 -6.13 13.38 15.22
CA SER A 232 -5.97 14.54 14.35
C SER A 232 -7.29 15.20 13.97
N HIS A 233 -8.44 14.67 14.40
CA HIS A 233 -9.80 15.04 13.95
C HIS A 233 -10.04 14.81 12.46
N THR A 234 -9.17 14.03 11.81
CA THR A 234 -9.45 13.50 10.48
C THR A 234 -10.43 12.34 10.65
N VAL A 235 -11.40 12.29 9.75
CA VAL A 235 -12.42 11.24 9.69
C VAL A 235 -12.18 10.40 8.45
N GLN A 236 -12.38 9.09 8.56
CA GLN A 236 -12.31 8.17 7.45
C GLN A 236 -13.52 7.26 7.45
N ASP A 237 -14.22 7.27 6.32
CA ASP A 237 -15.43 6.51 6.07
C ASP A 237 -15.15 5.52 4.94
N ILE A 238 -15.38 4.25 5.20
CA ILE A 238 -15.23 3.20 4.18
C ILE A 238 -16.48 2.35 4.23
N SER A 239 -17.08 2.13 3.07
CA SER A 239 -18.26 1.27 2.92
C SER A 239 -18.07 0.38 1.71
N SER A 240 -18.59 -0.84 1.80
CA SER A 240 -18.59 -1.79 0.68
C SER A 240 -19.97 -2.43 0.56
N TYR A 241 -20.37 -2.65 -0.69
CA TYR A 241 -21.63 -3.29 -1.07
C TYR A 241 -21.43 -4.71 -1.58
N VAL A 242 -20.20 -5.21 -1.55
CA VAL A 242 -19.89 -6.59 -1.94
C VAL A 242 -20.43 -7.53 -0.87
N GLU A 243 -21.11 -8.60 -1.29
CA GLU A 243 -21.78 -9.57 -0.39
C GLU A 243 -20.79 -10.46 0.39
N CYS A 244 -19.48 -10.23 0.30
CA CYS A 244 -18.47 -10.93 1.09
C CYS A 244 -17.65 -9.96 1.93
N LEU A 245 -17.38 -10.36 3.18
CA LEU A 245 -16.50 -9.63 4.07
C LEU A 245 -15.04 -9.95 3.69
N PRO A 246 -14.20 -8.95 3.36
CA PRO A 246 -12.80 -9.21 3.06
C PRO A 246 -12.05 -9.74 4.30
N GLU A 247 -10.93 -10.44 4.09
CA GLU A 247 -10.15 -11.12 5.15
C GLU A 247 -9.85 -10.22 6.36
N ARG A 248 -9.45 -8.96 6.12
CA ARG A 248 -9.07 -8.06 7.22
C ARG A 248 -10.28 -7.54 8.03
N PRO A 249 -11.37 -7.02 7.42
CA PRO A 249 -12.62 -6.74 8.13
C PRO A 249 -13.21 -7.95 8.86
N GLU A 250 -13.07 -9.15 8.31
CA GLU A 250 -13.48 -10.39 8.96
C GLU A 250 -12.65 -10.69 10.20
N GLU A 251 -11.31 -10.59 10.12
CA GLU A 251 -10.42 -10.74 11.27
C GLU A 251 -10.74 -9.73 12.39
N LEU A 252 -11.14 -8.51 12.03
CA LEU A 252 -11.60 -7.52 13.01
C LEU A 252 -12.92 -7.90 13.67
N TYR A 253 -13.88 -8.37 12.87
CA TYR A 253 -15.17 -8.84 13.36
C TYR A 253 -14.97 -9.95 14.40
N LEU A 254 -14.17 -10.97 14.07
CA LEU A 254 -13.83 -12.07 14.97
C LEU A 254 -13.12 -11.56 16.24
N THR A 255 -12.13 -10.67 16.08
CA THR A 255 -11.42 -10.06 17.22
C THR A 255 -12.38 -9.33 18.17
N PHE A 256 -13.41 -8.66 17.65
CA PHE A 256 -14.40 -8.00 18.49
C PHE A 256 -15.32 -8.99 19.18
N MET A 257 -15.77 -10.03 18.47
CA MET A 257 -16.62 -11.08 19.05
C MET A 257 -15.94 -11.77 20.24
N GLU A 258 -14.62 -12.02 20.15
CA GLU A 258 -13.84 -12.59 21.26
C GLU A 258 -13.99 -11.81 22.58
N TYR A 259 -14.19 -10.48 22.55
CA TYR A 259 -14.39 -9.69 23.77
C TYR A 259 -15.77 -9.88 24.42
N PHE A 260 -16.76 -10.35 23.67
CA PHE A 260 -18.13 -10.57 24.13
C PHE A 260 -18.45 -12.06 24.37
N GLU A 261 -17.61 -12.97 23.87
CA GLU A 261 -17.73 -14.42 24.03
C GLU A 261 -16.92 -15.00 25.20
N LEU A 262 -16.22 -14.16 26.00
CA LEU A 262 -15.49 -14.65 27.17
C LEU A 262 -16.45 -15.20 28.23
N ASP A 263 -16.50 -16.53 28.35
CA ASP A 263 -17.04 -17.22 29.51
C ASP A 263 -16.30 -16.76 30.78
N GLU A 264 -17.02 -16.59 31.90
CA GLU A 264 -16.49 -16.13 33.20
C GLU A 264 -15.34 -17.01 33.76
N ASP A 265 -15.02 -18.15 33.14
CA ASP A 265 -14.02 -19.13 33.60
C ASP A 265 -12.63 -19.03 32.94
N ASP A 266 -12.40 -18.19 31.91
CA ASP A 266 -11.12 -18.17 31.17
C ASP A 266 -10.09 -17.11 31.62
N PHE A 267 -10.33 -16.46 32.77
CA PHE A 267 -9.40 -15.48 33.36
C PHE A 267 -8.02 -16.06 33.75
N GLU A 268 -7.80 -17.38 33.65
CA GLU A 268 -6.55 -18.04 34.04
C GLU A 268 -5.73 -18.71 32.93
N SER A 269 -6.18 -18.77 31.67
CA SER A 269 -5.37 -19.40 30.61
C SER A 269 -4.90 -18.40 29.55
N GLY A 270 -3.73 -17.82 29.83
CA GLY A 270 -3.11 -16.81 28.99
C GLY A 270 -2.80 -17.29 27.58
N PHE A 271 -3.62 -16.88 26.61
CA PHE A 271 -3.16 -16.64 25.25
C PHE A 271 -2.93 -15.14 25.04
N ARG A 272 -1.68 -14.75 25.31
CA ARG A 272 -1.13 -13.45 24.90
C ARG A 272 -0.75 -13.53 23.42
N PHE A 273 -1.54 -12.89 22.56
CA PHE A 273 -0.99 -12.26 21.35
C PHE A 273 -0.24 -10.96 21.70
#